data_AF-A0A9X7R2V0-F1
#
_entry.id   AF-A0A9X7R2V0-F1
#
_cell.length_a   1.000
_cell.length_b   1.000
_cell.length_c   1.000
_cell.angle_alpha   90.00
_cell.angle_beta   90.00
_cell.angle_gamma   90.00
#
_symmetry.space_group_name_H-M   'P 1'
#
loop_
_entity.id
_entity.type
_entity.pdbx_description
1 polymer ?
#
loop_
_entity_poly.entity_id
_entity_poly.type
_entity_poly.pdbx_seq_one_letter_code
_entity_poly.pdbx_strand_id
1 'polypeptide(L)'
;MFNSRLKQEIATLREELASIEEIRASLDEEMLVLFLDPRGRIESVNANFEKEMLHRGEQLKGRPLLDLIPDHVRGLDFHLKVKHAIERGEHLAGVIRLLRGDGEEAWLRSILQPVHDSAGKIQRFSIYASDLTRTIENSREHENLIEALQRSTAVIEFNLQGEVLAANDRFLNAMGYSLTQIQGKHHRMFCEPAEYNSSNYDAFWAKLRRGEFVTGRFKRLDSRGHEVWLEASYNPIIDAHDRLYKVVKFATVITEQVHRENAVAQAATIAFDTSQTTDDSATKGAAVVQQTVDVMRELADRMQEAAQGIEALDRQSQAIGALVQSIRSIADQTNLLALNAAIEAARAGDQGRGFAVVADEVRQLASRTSAATEEITRVVEQNQHLAGQAVAMIDRGKQQAELGLELSGQAGTVIIEIQDSAQRVVNAVGQFANQLST
;
A
#
# COMPACT_ATOMS: atom_id res chain seq x y z
N MET A 1 91.78 48.63 -19.62
CA MET A 1 90.97 47.56 -20.23
C MET A 1 90.48 46.48 -19.26
N PHE A 2 91.15 46.18 -18.14
CA PHE A 2 90.68 45.15 -17.19
C PHE A 2 89.38 45.53 -16.44
N ASN A 3 89.18 46.84 -16.19
CA ASN A 3 88.05 47.34 -15.40
C ASN A 3 86.72 47.37 -16.19
N SER A 4 86.75 47.45 -17.53
CA SER A 4 85.53 47.46 -18.35
C SER A 4 84.90 46.07 -18.50
N ARG A 5 85.72 45.02 -18.63
CA ARG A 5 85.26 43.63 -18.75
C ARG A 5 84.61 43.11 -17.46
N LEU A 6 85.23 43.39 -16.31
CA LEU A 6 84.66 43.08 -14.99
C LEU A 6 83.36 43.86 -14.72
N LYS A 7 83.27 45.13 -15.14
CA LYS A 7 82.02 45.90 -15.03
C LYS A 7 80.89 45.33 -15.87
N GLN A 8 81.21 44.83 -17.07
CA GLN A 8 80.23 44.22 -17.97
C GLN A 8 79.77 42.87 -17.44
N GLU A 9 80.68 42.04 -16.93
CA GLU A 9 80.37 40.75 -16.28
C GLU A 9 79.54 40.93 -15.01
N ILE A 10 79.85 41.93 -14.17
CA ILE A 10 79.04 42.29 -13.00
C ILE A 10 77.65 42.79 -13.42
N ALA A 11 77.54 43.54 -14.52
CA ALA A 11 76.25 44.00 -15.02
C ALA A 11 75.39 42.83 -15.51
N THR A 12 75.96 41.89 -16.26
CA THR A 12 75.27 40.67 -16.72
C THR A 12 74.85 39.77 -15.55
N LEU A 13 75.74 39.53 -14.58
CA LEU A 13 75.40 38.76 -13.38
C LEU A 13 74.32 39.44 -12.53
N ARG A 14 74.26 40.78 -12.52
CA ARG A 14 73.19 41.53 -11.85
C ARG A 14 71.85 41.41 -12.58
N GLU A 15 71.85 41.42 -13.90
CA GLU A 15 70.64 41.18 -14.69
C GLU A 15 70.13 39.74 -14.52
N GLU A 16 71.02 38.75 -14.55
CA GLU A 16 70.67 37.35 -14.32
C GLU A 16 70.15 37.12 -12.90
N LEU A 17 70.81 37.71 -11.89
CA LEU A 17 70.34 37.65 -10.50
C LEU A 17 68.98 38.33 -10.34
N ALA A 18 68.77 39.51 -10.93
CA ALA A 18 67.50 40.22 -10.88
C ALA A 18 66.36 39.39 -11.51
N SER A 19 66.61 38.71 -12.63
CA SER A 19 65.63 37.83 -13.26
C SER A 19 65.27 36.62 -12.39
N ILE A 20 66.26 35.98 -11.75
CA ILE A 20 66.02 34.86 -10.82
C ILE A 20 65.29 35.33 -9.56
N GLU A 21 65.63 36.50 -9.04
CA GLU A 21 64.96 37.11 -7.90
C GLU A 21 63.50 37.45 -8.22
N GLU A 22 63.21 37.95 -9.41
CA GLU A 22 61.85 38.22 -9.89
C GLU A 22 61.01 36.94 -10.02
N ILE A 23 61.58 35.88 -10.63
CA ILE A 23 60.91 34.57 -10.71
C ILE A 23 60.65 34.01 -9.31
N ARG A 24 61.64 34.09 -8.42
CA ARG A 24 61.50 33.62 -7.04
C ARG A 24 60.43 34.40 -6.28
N ALA A 25 60.37 35.72 -6.45
CA ALA A 25 59.35 36.56 -5.83
C ALA A 25 57.94 36.18 -6.33
N SER A 26 57.77 36.00 -7.64
CA SER A 26 56.49 35.57 -8.22
C SER A 26 56.06 34.19 -7.72
N LEU A 27 56.98 33.23 -7.58
CA LEU A 27 56.68 31.93 -6.98
C LEU A 27 56.34 32.03 -5.49
N ASP A 28 57.00 32.93 -4.75
CA ASP A 28 56.73 33.16 -3.32
C ASP A 28 55.37 33.82 -3.08
N GLU A 29 54.89 34.62 -4.01
CA GLU A 29 53.56 35.26 -3.97
C GLU A 29 52.40 34.29 -4.25
N GLU A 30 52.61 33.27 -5.10
CA GLU A 30 51.55 32.35 -5.56
C GLU A 30 51.58 30.97 -4.89
N MET A 31 52.75 30.53 -4.40
CA MET A 31 52.92 29.18 -3.84
C MET A 31 53.10 29.20 -2.32
N LEU A 32 52.95 28.03 -1.72
CA LEU A 32 53.40 27.77 -0.35
C LEU A 32 54.90 27.49 -0.39
N VAL A 33 55.69 28.31 0.29
CA VAL A 33 57.14 28.22 0.24
C VAL A 33 57.70 27.97 1.63
N LEU A 34 58.63 27.04 1.71
CA LEU A 34 59.34 26.72 2.96
C LEU A 34 60.80 26.37 2.67
N PHE A 35 61.68 26.92 3.51
CA PHE A 35 63.11 26.70 3.44
C PHE A 35 63.55 25.81 4.61
N LEU A 36 64.37 24.81 4.31
CA LEU A 36 64.94 23.91 5.31
C LEU A 36 66.46 24.05 5.38
N ASP A 37 67.02 23.85 6.57
CA ASP A 37 68.45 23.69 6.76
C ASP A 37 68.95 22.37 6.11
N PRO A 38 70.27 22.16 5.98
CA PRO A 38 70.81 20.92 5.41
C PRO A 38 70.45 19.63 6.17
N ARG A 39 69.86 19.73 7.37
CA ARG A 39 69.38 18.59 8.18
C ARG A 39 67.86 18.39 8.03
N GLY A 40 67.18 19.16 7.18
CA GLY A 40 65.74 19.07 6.95
C GLY A 40 64.89 19.76 8.00
N ARG A 41 65.45 20.68 8.79
CA ARG A 41 64.70 21.49 9.78
C ARG A 41 64.25 22.80 9.16
N ILE A 42 63.04 23.23 9.47
CA ILE A 42 62.43 24.43 8.88
C ILE A 42 63.19 25.68 9.36
N GLU A 43 63.72 26.47 8.43
CA GLU A 43 64.37 27.75 8.71
C GLU A 43 63.38 28.91 8.65
N SER A 44 62.51 28.89 7.63
CA SER A 44 61.49 29.91 7.38
C SER A 44 60.42 29.38 6.44
N VAL A 45 59.26 30.03 6.48
CA VAL A 45 58.12 29.79 5.59
C VAL A 45 57.59 31.14 5.11
N ASN A 46 56.93 31.19 3.96
CA ASN A 46 56.30 32.42 3.48
C ASN A 46 54.90 32.63 4.11
N ALA A 47 54.34 33.82 3.92
CA ALA A 47 53.03 34.18 4.47
C ALA A 47 51.89 33.28 3.96
N ASN A 48 51.98 32.81 2.70
CA ASN A 48 51.01 31.88 2.14
C ASN A 48 51.02 30.55 2.88
N PHE A 49 52.20 30.01 3.18
CA PHE A 49 52.34 28.81 3.99
C PHE A 49 51.74 28.98 5.38
N GLU A 50 52.04 30.08 6.07
CA GLU A 50 51.47 30.33 7.41
C GLU A 50 49.94 30.40 7.38
N LYS A 51 49.40 31.08 6.38
CA LYS A 51 47.96 31.27 6.21
C LYS A 51 47.25 29.95 5.90
N GLU A 52 47.73 29.19 4.90
CA GLU A 52 47.04 27.96 4.51
C GLU A 52 47.31 26.82 5.48
N MET A 53 48.55 26.64 5.93
CA MET A 53 48.88 25.53 6.85
C MET A 53 48.52 25.83 8.31
N LEU A 54 47.98 27.02 8.61
CA LEU A 54 47.54 27.45 9.94
C LEU A 54 48.63 27.36 11.03
N HIS A 55 49.89 27.47 10.61
CA HIS A 55 51.05 27.48 11.51
C HIS A 55 51.69 28.86 11.52
N ARG A 56 52.20 29.30 12.68
CA ARG A 56 53.07 30.48 12.72
C ARG A 56 54.51 30.05 12.43
N GLY A 57 55.22 30.75 11.55
CA GLY A 57 56.59 30.42 11.14
C GLY A 57 57.57 30.32 12.31
N GLU A 58 57.40 31.17 13.33
CA GLU A 58 58.19 31.12 14.58
C GLU A 58 58.01 29.80 15.35
N GLN A 59 56.84 29.16 15.27
CA GLN A 59 56.58 27.87 15.93
C GLN A 59 57.20 26.69 15.17
N LEU A 60 57.37 26.85 13.86
CA LEU A 60 57.94 25.84 12.97
C LEU A 60 59.45 25.89 12.90
N LYS A 61 60.05 27.05 13.17
CA LYS A 61 61.50 27.25 13.08
C LYS A 61 62.27 26.23 13.93
N GLY A 62 63.20 25.52 13.29
CA GLY A 62 64.02 24.47 13.90
C GLY A 62 63.34 23.10 14.01
N ARG A 63 62.04 22.96 13.71
CA ARG A 63 61.35 21.67 13.67
C ARG A 63 61.70 20.89 12.39
N PRO A 64 61.91 19.56 12.46
CA PRO A 64 62.02 18.71 11.28
C PRO A 64 60.76 18.79 10.40
N LEU A 65 60.90 18.89 9.07
CA LEU A 65 59.76 18.80 8.15
C LEU A 65 58.97 17.49 8.34
N LEU A 66 59.68 16.39 8.65
CA LEU A 66 59.10 15.07 8.80
C LEU A 66 58.12 14.96 9.99
N ASP A 67 58.22 15.87 10.97
CA ASP A 67 57.30 15.92 12.11
C ASP A 67 55.92 16.46 11.70
N LEU A 68 55.85 17.24 10.62
CA LEU A 68 54.59 17.70 10.04
C LEU A 68 53.92 16.61 9.20
N ILE A 69 54.55 15.47 8.93
CA ILE A 69 53.93 14.36 8.20
C ILE A 69 53.05 13.54 9.17
N PRO A 70 51.76 13.31 8.86
CA PRO A 70 50.88 12.49 9.70
C PRO A 70 51.45 11.08 9.95
N ASP A 71 51.30 10.57 11.17
CA ASP A 71 51.94 9.32 11.59
C ASP A 71 51.55 8.11 10.71
N HIS A 72 50.29 8.02 10.31
CA HIS A 72 49.77 6.90 9.53
C HIS A 72 50.24 6.88 8.06
N VAL A 73 50.77 7.99 7.54
CA VAL A 73 51.34 8.06 6.17
C VAL A 73 52.87 8.08 6.14
N ARG A 74 53.53 8.26 7.29
CA ARG A 74 54.99 8.39 7.39
C ARG A 74 55.75 7.19 6.82
N GLY A 75 55.14 6.00 6.85
CA GLY A 75 55.70 4.75 6.32
C GLY A 75 55.40 4.48 4.84
N LEU A 76 54.65 5.35 4.14
CA LEU A 76 54.35 5.15 2.72
C LEU A 76 55.59 5.44 1.87
N ASP A 77 55.72 4.69 0.76
CA ASP A 77 56.86 4.75 -0.17
C ASP A 77 57.27 6.17 -0.57
N PHE A 78 56.29 7.07 -0.75
CA PHE A 78 56.58 8.45 -1.16
C PHE A 78 57.18 9.29 -0.02
N HIS A 79 56.67 9.18 1.20
CA HIS A 79 57.20 9.93 2.35
C HIS A 79 58.60 9.42 2.76
N LEU A 80 58.89 8.13 2.56
CA LEU A 80 60.24 7.59 2.67
C LEU A 80 61.19 8.19 1.62
N LYS A 81 60.71 8.41 0.39
CA LYS A 81 61.50 9.12 -0.66
C LYS A 81 61.78 10.56 -0.28
N VAL A 82 60.86 11.28 0.37
CA VAL A 82 61.10 12.64 0.89
C VAL A 82 62.26 12.64 1.89
N LYS A 83 62.23 11.72 2.85
CA LYS A 83 63.33 11.57 3.83
C LYS A 83 64.66 11.29 3.13
N HIS A 84 64.70 10.29 2.24
CA HIS A 84 65.92 9.95 1.51
C HIS A 84 66.42 11.07 0.60
N ALA A 85 65.53 11.89 0.04
CA ALA A 85 65.90 13.04 -0.79
C ALA A 85 66.60 14.13 0.04
N ILE A 86 66.11 14.39 1.25
CA ILE A 86 66.76 15.32 2.19
C ILE A 86 68.12 14.76 2.64
N GLU A 87 68.21 13.47 2.98
CA GLU A 87 69.46 12.84 3.45
C GLU A 87 70.55 12.79 2.36
N ARG A 88 70.15 12.56 1.10
CA ARG A 88 71.06 12.43 -0.04
C ARG A 88 71.28 13.72 -0.82
N GLY A 89 70.53 14.77 -0.53
CA GLY A 89 70.60 16.03 -1.28
C GLY A 89 70.04 15.92 -2.70
N GLU A 90 68.98 15.13 -2.88
CA GLU A 90 68.35 14.89 -4.18
C GLU A 90 67.13 15.80 -4.37
N HIS A 91 66.84 16.15 -5.63
CA HIS A 91 65.58 16.78 -6.01
C HIS A 91 64.43 15.78 -5.93
N LEU A 92 63.25 16.22 -5.49
CA LEU A 92 62.04 15.40 -5.47
C LEU A 92 60.80 16.22 -5.82
N ALA A 93 59.94 15.67 -6.67
CA ALA A 93 58.63 16.24 -6.97
C ALA A 93 57.52 15.21 -6.74
N GLY A 94 56.42 15.62 -6.10
CA GLY A 94 55.26 14.76 -5.89
C GLY A 94 54.30 15.31 -4.83
N VAL A 95 53.46 14.46 -4.25
CA VAL A 95 52.41 14.90 -3.30
C VAL A 95 52.80 14.54 -1.88
N ILE A 96 53.04 15.54 -1.04
CA ILE A 96 53.35 15.39 0.38
C ILE A 96 52.09 15.71 1.19
N ARG A 97 51.71 14.82 2.10
CA ARG A 97 50.68 15.09 3.12
C ARG A 97 51.33 15.69 4.36
N LEU A 98 50.90 16.88 4.76
CA LEU A 98 51.36 17.57 5.96
C LEU A 98 50.17 17.90 6.88
N LEU A 99 50.40 17.97 8.18
CA LEU A 99 49.43 18.40 9.18
C LEU A 99 49.40 19.93 9.26
N ARG A 100 48.19 20.49 9.22
CA ARG A 100 47.91 21.90 9.52
C ARG A 100 47.93 22.13 11.03
N GLY A 101 47.94 23.40 11.45
CA GLY A 101 47.97 23.79 12.86
C GLY A 101 46.73 23.39 13.65
N ASP A 102 45.61 23.10 12.98
CA ASP A 102 44.37 22.58 13.56
C ASP A 102 44.32 21.04 13.64
N GLY A 103 45.33 20.35 13.09
CA GLY A 103 45.41 18.89 13.05
C GLY A 103 44.83 18.25 11.79
N GLU A 104 44.20 19.04 10.91
CA GLU A 104 43.71 18.55 9.61
C GLU A 104 44.86 18.33 8.62
N GLU A 105 44.60 17.54 7.59
CA GLU A 105 45.60 17.18 6.61
C GLU A 105 45.58 18.09 5.38
N ALA A 106 46.75 18.52 4.93
CA ALA A 106 46.94 19.21 3.68
C ALA A 106 47.63 18.29 2.66
N TRP A 107 47.04 18.20 1.47
CA TRP A 107 47.63 17.52 0.32
C TRP A 107 48.40 18.52 -0.53
N LEU A 108 49.72 18.52 -0.41
CA LEU A 108 50.57 19.50 -1.06
C LEU A 108 51.29 18.88 -2.26
N ARG A 109 51.06 19.42 -3.46
CA ARG A 109 51.91 19.10 -4.61
C ARG A 109 53.20 19.90 -4.48
N SER A 110 54.27 19.23 -4.07
CA SER A 110 55.52 19.86 -3.65
C SER A 110 56.68 19.50 -4.56
N ILE A 111 57.58 20.46 -4.74
CA ILE A 111 58.87 20.32 -5.37
C ILE A 111 59.94 20.69 -4.34
N LEU A 112 60.81 19.74 -4.01
CA LEU A 112 61.92 19.87 -3.08
C LEU A 112 63.22 20.03 -3.87
N GLN A 113 63.89 21.16 -3.69
CA GLN A 113 65.09 21.55 -4.42
C GLN A 113 66.26 21.78 -3.44
N PRO A 114 67.37 21.03 -3.52
CA PRO A 114 68.59 21.36 -2.79
C PRO A 114 69.27 22.59 -3.42
N VAL A 115 69.63 23.57 -2.59
CA VAL A 115 70.39 24.76 -2.98
C VAL A 115 71.82 24.58 -2.47
N HIS A 116 72.79 24.67 -3.39
CA HIS A 116 74.20 24.46 -3.09
C HIS A 116 74.95 25.79 -3.01
N ASP A 117 75.98 25.86 -2.17
CA ASP A 117 76.92 26.98 -2.14
C ASP A 117 77.94 26.88 -3.30
N SER A 118 78.82 27.87 -3.41
CA SER A 118 79.89 27.92 -4.42
C SER A 118 80.92 26.79 -4.30
N ALA A 119 80.94 26.05 -3.18
CA ALA A 119 81.80 24.90 -2.95
C ALA A 119 81.07 23.56 -3.24
N GLY A 120 79.82 23.60 -3.70
CA GLY A 120 79.02 22.42 -4.02
C GLY A 120 78.41 21.73 -2.79
N LYS A 121 78.46 22.35 -1.61
CA LYS A 121 77.83 21.83 -0.39
C LYS A 121 76.39 22.35 -0.31
N ILE A 122 75.47 21.51 0.16
CA ILE A 122 74.08 21.91 0.39
C ILE A 122 74.05 23.02 1.44
N GLN A 123 73.57 24.19 1.03
CA GLN A 123 73.35 25.35 1.89
C GLN A 123 71.98 25.25 2.56
N ARG A 124 70.94 24.87 1.82
CA ARG A 124 69.55 24.75 2.27
C ARG A 124 68.70 23.95 1.28
N PHE A 125 67.50 23.55 1.66
CA PHE A 125 66.48 23.09 0.74
C PHE A 125 65.39 24.15 0.56
N SER A 126 64.88 24.28 -0.65
CA SER A 126 63.71 25.10 -0.96
C SER A 126 62.58 24.18 -1.37
N ILE A 127 61.42 24.33 -0.77
CA ILE A 127 60.22 23.60 -1.14
C ILE A 127 59.17 24.59 -1.62
N TYR A 128 58.66 24.35 -2.82
CA TYR A 128 57.54 25.08 -3.41
C TYR A 128 56.37 24.12 -3.54
N ALA A 129 55.21 24.51 -3.02
CA ALA A 129 54.04 23.65 -3.00
C ALA A 129 52.74 24.36 -3.37
N SER A 130 51.84 23.63 -4.00
CA SER A 130 50.45 24.04 -4.22
C SER A 130 49.52 23.15 -3.41
N ASP A 131 48.52 23.75 -2.77
CA ASP A 131 47.52 23.04 -2.01
C ASP A 131 46.46 22.41 -2.93
N LEU A 132 46.34 21.08 -2.88
CA LEU A 132 45.36 20.30 -3.63
C LEU A 132 44.29 19.66 -2.72
N THR A 133 44.27 20.00 -1.44
CA THR A 133 43.40 19.38 -0.42
C THR A 133 41.95 19.38 -0.87
N ARG A 134 41.40 20.57 -1.16
CA ARG A 134 40.01 20.73 -1.60
C ARG A 134 39.67 19.93 -2.86
N THR A 135 40.58 19.90 -3.83
CA THR A 135 40.38 19.17 -5.08
C THR A 135 40.32 17.66 -4.86
N ILE A 136 41.23 17.13 -4.02
CA ILE A 136 41.30 15.71 -3.70
C ILE A 136 40.11 15.30 -2.84
N GLU A 137 39.77 16.09 -1.82
CA GLU A 137 38.62 15.82 -0.95
C GLU A 137 37.32 15.79 -1.74
N ASN A 138 37.05 16.81 -2.57
CA ASN A 138 35.85 16.83 -3.42
C ASN A 138 35.81 15.63 -4.37
N SER A 139 36.94 15.25 -4.97
CA SER A 139 37.01 14.08 -5.85
C SER A 139 36.66 12.80 -5.10
N ARG A 140 37.22 12.61 -3.91
CA ARG A 140 36.95 11.43 -3.07
C ARG A 140 35.53 11.42 -2.53
N GLU A 141 34.99 12.58 -2.16
CA GLU A 141 33.60 12.72 -1.73
C GLU A 141 32.64 12.31 -2.85
N HIS A 142 32.86 12.80 -4.08
CA HIS A 142 32.06 12.39 -5.24
C HIS A 142 32.17 10.89 -5.53
N GLU A 143 33.38 10.32 -5.49
CA GLU A 143 33.58 8.87 -5.66
C GLU A 143 32.81 8.06 -4.61
N ASN A 144 32.93 8.44 -3.33
CA ASN A 144 32.22 7.80 -2.23
C ASN A 144 30.70 7.90 -2.39
N LEU A 145 30.19 9.03 -2.89
CA LEU A 145 28.77 9.26 -3.12
C LEU A 145 28.24 8.38 -4.25
N ILE A 146 28.97 8.27 -5.36
CA ILE A 146 28.63 7.36 -6.47
C ILE A 146 28.66 5.91 -6.00
N GLU A 147 29.66 5.50 -5.21
CA GLU A 147 29.74 4.15 -4.67
C GLU A 147 28.54 3.85 -3.75
N ALA A 148 28.17 4.79 -2.88
CA ALA A 148 27.00 4.66 -2.01
C ALA A 148 25.69 4.50 -2.80
N LEU A 149 25.52 5.24 -3.90
CA LEU A 149 24.38 5.09 -4.81
C LEU A 149 24.38 3.71 -5.49
N GLN A 150 25.52 3.26 -6.02
CA GLN A 150 25.66 1.96 -6.67
C GLN A 150 25.43 0.79 -5.71
N ARG A 151 25.70 0.97 -4.41
CA ARG A 151 25.43 -0.02 -3.37
C ARG A 151 23.96 -0.21 -3.04
N SER A 152 23.07 0.71 -3.42
CA SER A 152 21.63 0.64 -3.11
C SER A 152 20.72 0.55 -4.34
N THR A 153 21.21 0.95 -5.52
CA THR A 153 20.42 1.01 -6.76
C THR A 153 20.96 0.07 -7.83
N ALA A 154 20.08 -0.44 -8.71
CA ALA A 154 20.51 -1.17 -9.89
C ALA A 154 20.99 -0.16 -10.94
N VAL A 155 22.21 -0.36 -11.45
CA VAL A 155 22.85 0.56 -12.40
C VAL A 155 23.28 -0.19 -13.65
N ILE A 156 22.94 0.36 -14.80
CA ILE A 156 23.39 -0.12 -16.11
C ILE A 156 23.73 1.05 -17.03
N GLU A 157 24.81 0.92 -17.77
CA GLU A 157 25.32 1.93 -18.69
C GLU A 157 25.15 1.48 -20.14
N PHE A 158 24.80 2.42 -21.00
CA PHE A 158 24.65 2.21 -22.43
C PHE A 158 25.45 3.24 -23.23
N ASN A 159 25.90 2.85 -24.43
CA ASN A 159 26.30 3.83 -25.43
C ASN A 159 25.06 4.53 -26.04
N LEU A 160 25.28 5.50 -26.92
CA LEU A 160 24.19 6.29 -27.55
C LEU A 160 23.34 5.49 -28.55
N GLN A 161 23.84 4.32 -28.96
CA GLN A 161 23.14 3.35 -29.79
C GLN A 161 22.28 2.38 -28.96
N GLY A 162 22.41 2.42 -27.63
CA GLY A 162 21.64 1.60 -26.70
C GLY A 162 22.25 0.23 -26.42
N GLU A 163 23.54 0.03 -26.69
CA GLU A 163 24.29 -1.17 -26.36
C GLU A 163 24.88 -1.07 -24.94
N VAL A 164 24.82 -2.18 -24.19
CA VAL A 164 25.30 -2.22 -22.80
C VAL A 164 26.82 -2.11 -22.73
N LEU A 165 27.30 -1.16 -21.92
CA LEU A 165 28.71 -0.97 -21.62
C LEU A 165 29.12 -1.70 -20.34
N ALA A 166 28.36 -1.48 -19.27
CA ALA A 166 28.60 -2.02 -17.94
C ALA A 166 27.28 -2.13 -17.15
N ALA A 167 27.25 -2.99 -16.14
CA ALA A 167 26.14 -3.09 -15.19
C ALA A 167 26.68 -3.53 -13.83
N ASN A 168 26.08 -3.04 -12.75
CA ASN A 168 26.44 -3.46 -11.39
C ASN A 168 25.74 -4.77 -10.99
N ASP A 169 26.23 -5.40 -9.93
CA ASP A 169 25.70 -6.67 -9.43
C ASP A 169 24.20 -6.60 -9.09
N ARG A 170 23.71 -5.45 -8.63
CA ARG A 170 22.27 -5.27 -8.35
C ARG A 170 21.41 -5.40 -9.60
N PHE A 171 21.81 -4.77 -10.70
CA PHE A 171 21.10 -4.91 -11.97
C PHE A 171 21.18 -6.35 -12.48
N LEU A 172 22.38 -6.95 -12.45
CA LEU A 172 22.63 -8.32 -12.91
C LEU A 172 21.77 -9.33 -12.14
N ASN A 173 21.76 -9.24 -10.81
CA ASN A 173 20.96 -10.10 -9.94
C ASN A 173 19.45 -9.89 -10.15
N ALA A 174 19.00 -8.64 -10.26
CA ALA A 174 17.59 -8.33 -10.49
C ALA A 174 17.07 -8.88 -11.83
N MET A 175 17.90 -8.84 -12.87
CA MET A 175 17.55 -9.28 -14.23
C MET A 175 17.98 -10.73 -14.52
N GLY A 176 18.69 -11.40 -13.62
CA GLY A 176 19.15 -12.77 -13.76
C GLY A 176 20.23 -13.00 -14.83
N TYR A 177 21.00 -11.97 -15.20
CA TYR A 177 22.05 -12.06 -16.21
C TYR A 177 23.45 -11.94 -15.59
N SER A 178 24.47 -12.48 -16.27
CA SER A 178 25.87 -12.08 -16.06
C SER A 178 26.23 -10.92 -16.98
N LEU A 179 27.25 -10.13 -16.62
CA LEU A 179 27.74 -9.04 -17.45
C LEU A 179 28.14 -9.53 -18.86
N THR A 180 28.78 -10.70 -18.94
CA THR A 180 29.22 -11.32 -20.21
C THR A 180 28.07 -11.66 -21.15
N GLN A 181 26.85 -11.90 -20.63
CA GLN A 181 25.68 -12.19 -21.46
C GLN A 181 25.08 -10.94 -22.10
N ILE A 182 25.23 -9.78 -21.44
CA ILE A 182 24.54 -8.54 -21.82
C ILE A 182 25.47 -7.49 -22.43
N GLN A 183 26.76 -7.52 -22.12
CA GLN A 183 27.73 -6.53 -22.62
C GLN A 183 27.78 -6.54 -24.15
N GLY A 184 27.71 -5.36 -24.75
CA GLY A 184 27.64 -5.17 -26.21
C GLY A 184 26.30 -5.58 -26.83
N LYS A 185 25.33 -6.06 -26.05
CA LYS A 185 23.96 -6.31 -26.53
C LYS A 185 23.12 -5.05 -26.41
N HIS A 186 22.13 -4.92 -27.28
CA HIS A 186 21.23 -3.78 -27.28
C HIS A 186 20.15 -3.93 -26.20
N HIS A 187 19.79 -2.82 -25.55
CA HIS A 187 18.74 -2.69 -24.51
C HIS A 187 17.41 -3.39 -24.84
N ARG A 188 17.10 -3.59 -26.13
CA ARG A 188 15.86 -4.23 -26.59
C ARG A 188 15.70 -5.67 -26.07
N MET A 189 16.80 -6.34 -25.72
CA MET A 189 16.76 -7.69 -25.15
C MET A 189 15.99 -7.78 -23.83
N PHE A 190 15.91 -6.67 -23.08
CA PHE A 190 15.17 -6.60 -21.82
C PHE A 190 13.69 -6.21 -22.02
N CYS A 191 13.27 -5.92 -23.25
CA CYS A 191 11.95 -5.38 -23.56
C CYS A 191 11.06 -6.44 -24.23
N GLU A 192 9.75 -6.32 -24.06
CA GLU A 192 8.82 -7.16 -24.82
C GLU A 192 8.86 -6.83 -26.32
N PRO A 193 8.62 -7.80 -27.22
CA PRO A 193 8.57 -7.57 -28.66
C PRO A 193 7.63 -6.45 -29.11
N ALA A 194 6.48 -6.29 -28.44
CA ALA A 194 5.55 -5.21 -28.76
C ALA A 194 6.14 -3.82 -28.43
N GLU A 195 6.96 -3.71 -27.39
CA GLU A 195 7.53 -2.43 -26.95
C GLU A 195 8.65 -1.97 -27.88
N TYR A 196 9.66 -2.81 -28.16
CA TYR A 196 10.80 -2.37 -28.97
C TYR A 196 10.46 -2.17 -30.45
N ASN A 197 9.35 -2.73 -30.94
CA ASN A 197 8.83 -2.48 -32.28
C ASN A 197 7.91 -1.25 -32.34
N SER A 198 7.69 -0.54 -31.21
CA SER A 198 6.81 0.63 -31.16
C SER A 198 7.54 1.93 -31.50
N SER A 199 6.81 2.90 -32.04
CA SER A 199 7.32 4.26 -32.28
C SER A 199 7.79 4.96 -30.99
N ASN A 200 7.23 4.56 -29.84
CA ASN A 200 7.60 5.12 -28.54
C ASN A 200 9.01 4.73 -28.12
N TYR A 201 9.47 3.52 -28.48
CA TYR A 201 10.83 3.06 -28.19
C TYR A 201 11.89 3.85 -28.97
N ASP A 202 11.61 4.16 -30.23
CA ASP A 202 12.50 4.99 -31.06
C ASP A 202 12.54 6.43 -30.55
N ALA A 203 11.37 6.99 -30.21
CA ALA A 203 11.27 8.32 -29.62
C ALA A 203 12.02 8.41 -28.27
N PHE A 204 11.97 7.35 -27.46
CA PHE A 204 12.68 7.23 -26.20
C PHE A 204 14.20 7.38 -26.39
N TRP A 205 14.81 6.63 -27.30
CA TRP A 205 16.25 6.75 -27.57
C TRP A 205 16.61 8.08 -28.26
N ALA A 206 15.71 8.64 -29.06
CA ALA A 206 15.90 9.96 -29.65
C ALA A 206 15.96 11.08 -28.58
N LYS A 207 15.13 11.00 -27.52
CA LYS A 207 15.20 11.93 -26.37
C LYS A 207 16.56 11.86 -25.68
N LEU A 208 17.01 10.64 -25.35
CA LEU A 208 18.30 10.44 -24.68
C LEU A 208 19.47 10.98 -25.49
N ARG A 209 19.45 10.82 -26.82
CA ARG A 209 20.48 11.38 -27.72
C ARG A 209 20.48 12.90 -27.79
N ARG A 210 19.40 13.57 -27.39
CA ARG A 210 19.35 15.05 -27.25
C ARG A 210 19.77 15.53 -25.86
N GLY A 211 20.19 14.63 -24.98
CA GLY A 211 20.55 14.95 -23.59
C GLY A 211 19.34 15.04 -22.64
N GLU A 212 18.13 14.74 -23.12
CA GLU A 212 16.93 14.72 -22.28
C GLU A 212 16.88 13.43 -21.46
N PHE A 213 16.79 13.55 -20.13
CA PHE A 213 16.60 12.38 -19.26
C PHE A 213 15.16 11.84 -19.37
N VAL A 214 14.98 10.55 -19.09
CA VAL A 214 13.65 9.92 -19.08
C VAL A 214 13.46 9.14 -17.78
N THR A 215 12.35 9.41 -17.09
CA THR A 215 11.93 8.70 -15.88
C THR A 215 10.62 7.94 -16.11
N GLY A 216 10.40 6.86 -15.37
CA GLY A 216 9.14 6.13 -15.40
C GLY A 216 9.23 4.73 -14.78
N ARG A 217 8.11 4.01 -14.85
CA ARG A 217 8.02 2.59 -14.50
C ARG A 217 8.06 1.78 -15.78
N PHE A 218 8.98 0.84 -15.86
CA PHE A 218 9.27 0.06 -17.05
C PHE A 218 9.12 -1.42 -16.75
N LYS A 219 8.25 -2.08 -17.50
CA LYS A 219 8.15 -3.53 -17.53
C LYS A 219 9.30 -4.10 -18.36
N ARG A 220 10.09 -5.01 -17.80
CA ARG A 220 11.23 -5.66 -18.46
C ARG A 220 11.15 -7.18 -18.29
N LEU A 221 11.97 -7.89 -19.05
CA LEU A 221 12.09 -9.34 -19.01
C LEU A 221 13.46 -9.74 -18.45
N ASP A 222 13.46 -10.64 -17.47
CA ASP A 222 14.68 -11.28 -16.94
C ASP A 222 15.24 -12.32 -17.93
N SER A 223 16.38 -12.92 -17.60
CA SER A 223 17.03 -13.95 -18.43
C SER A 223 16.21 -15.20 -18.70
N ARG A 224 15.13 -15.43 -17.93
CA ARG A 224 14.19 -16.54 -18.06
C ARG A 224 12.88 -16.11 -18.73
N GLY A 225 12.74 -14.83 -19.09
CA GLY A 225 11.53 -14.26 -19.67
C GLY A 225 10.46 -13.89 -18.64
N HIS A 226 10.78 -13.86 -17.35
CA HIS A 226 9.83 -13.38 -16.33
C HIS A 226 9.78 -11.86 -16.30
N GLU A 227 8.61 -11.35 -15.93
CA GLU A 227 8.37 -9.93 -15.77
C GLU A 227 9.16 -9.35 -14.57
N VAL A 228 9.83 -8.22 -14.80
CA VAL A 228 10.48 -7.40 -13.78
C VAL A 228 10.06 -5.95 -13.99
N TRP A 229 9.45 -5.35 -12.97
CA TRP A 229 9.12 -3.92 -13.00
C TRP A 229 10.23 -3.10 -12.38
N LEU A 230 10.69 -2.09 -13.13
CA LEU A 230 11.75 -1.19 -12.72
C LEU A 230 11.24 0.25 -12.72
N GLU A 231 11.29 0.93 -11.57
CA GLU A 231 11.20 2.38 -11.53
C GLU A 231 12.58 2.95 -11.79
N ALA A 232 12.75 3.68 -12.89
CA ALA A 232 14.07 4.03 -13.37
C ALA A 232 14.17 5.44 -13.96
N SER A 233 15.39 5.98 -13.89
CA SER A 233 15.81 7.19 -14.60
C SER A 233 16.94 6.86 -15.55
N TYR A 234 16.80 7.25 -16.82
CA TYR A 234 17.84 7.15 -17.84
C TYR A 234 18.46 8.54 -18.02
N ASN A 235 19.72 8.69 -17.67
CA ASN A 235 20.42 9.96 -17.55
C ASN A 235 21.58 10.01 -18.53
N PRO A 236 21.49 10.84 -19.59
CA PRO A 236 22.59 11.05 -20.52
C PRO A 236 23.77 11.74 -19.82
N ILE A 237 25.01 11.28 -20.05
CA ILE A 237 26.23 11.80 -19.44
C ILE A 237 27.10 12.50 -20.50
N ILE A 238 27.59 13.68 -20.14
CA ILE A 238 28.48 14.52 -20.95
C ILE A 238 29.94 14.38 -20.51
N ASP A 239 30.86 14.47 -21.46
CA ASP A 239 32.31 14.49 -21.20
C ASP A 239 32.82 15.90 -20.87
N ALA A 240 34.12 16.04 -20.59
CA ALA A 240 34.78 17.33 -20.30
C ALA A 240 34.79 18.33 -21.48
N HIS A 241 34.31 17.94 -22.66
CA HIS A 241 34.19 18.78 -23.85
C HIS A 241 32.73 19.06 -24.20
N ASP A 242 31.80 18.90 -23.24
CA ASP A 242 30.35 19.08 -23.39
C ASP A 242 29.70 18.16 -24.43
N ARG A 243 30.31 16.99 -24.70
CA ARG A 243 29.77 16.01 -25.64
C ARG A 243 29.11 14.86 -24.92
N LEU A 244 27.89 14.55 -25.33
CA LEU A 244 27.19 13.37 -24.87
C LEU A 244 27.92 12.10 -25.33
N TYR A 245 28.20 11.17 -24.42
CA TYR A 245 28.94 9.95 -24.77
C TYR A 245 28.35 8.65 -24.24
N LYS A 246 27.53 8.70 -23.18
CA LYS A 246 26.84 7.51 -22.64
C LYS A 246 25.51 7.87 -21.97
N VAL A 247 24.73 6.84 -21.65
CA VAL A 247 23.51 6.94 -20.84
C VAL A 247 23.66 6.03 -19.63
N VAL A 248 23.40 6.54 -18.44
CA VAL A 248 23.39 5.76 -17.19
C VAL A 248 21.96 5.64 -16.70
N LYS A 249 21.51 4.39 -16.53
CA LYS A 249 20.21 4.07 -15.94
C LYS A 249 20.39 3.73 -14.47
N PHE A 250 19.64 4.41 -13.60
CA PHE A 250 19.44 4.02 -12.21
C PHE A 250 18.04 3.42 -12.08
N ALA A 251 17.92 2.29 -11.40
CA ALA A 251 16.66 1.58 -11.27
C ALA A 251 16.47 1.00 -9.86
N THR A 252 15.21 1.02 -9.43
CA THR A 252 14.71 0.31 -8.26
C THR A 252 13.76 -0.78 -8.75
N VAL A 253 13.92 -1.99 -8.22
CA VAL A 253 13.02 -3.11 -8.53
C VAL A 253 11.72 -2.91 -7.74
N ILE A 254 10.61 -2.80 -8.45
CA ILE A 254 9.27 -2.56 -7.90
C ILE A 254 8.27 -3.66 -8.28
N THR A 255 8.73 -4.82 -8.74
CA THR A 255 7.88 -5.95 -9.17
C THR A 255 6.84 -6.33 -8.11
N GLU A 256 7.26 -6.57 -6.87
CA GLU A 256 6.34 -6.88 -5.75
C GLU A 256 5.36 -5.74 -5.47
N GLN A 257 5.80 -4.49 -5.60
CA GLN A 257 4.93 -3.33 -5.41
C GLN A 257 3.83 -3.29 -6.49
N VAL A 258 4.18 -3.48 -7.76
CA VAL A 258 3.22 -3.51 -8.87
C VAL A 258 2.26 -4.70 -8.74
N HIS A 259 2.75 -5.89 -8.37
CA HIS A 259 1.87 -7.03 -8.10
C HIS A 259 0.90 -6.76 -6.94
N ARG A 260 1.36 -6.10 -5.87
CA ARG A 260 0.50 -5.69 -4.76
C ARG A 260 -0.52 -4.64 -5.18
N GLU A 261 -0.12 -3.63 -5.95
CA GLU A 261 -1.03 -2.61 -6.52
C GLU A 261 -2.13 -3.29 -7.37
N ASN A 262 -1.76 -4.22 -8.24
CA ASN A 262 -2.71 -4.98 -9.07
C ASN A 262 -3.63 -5.90 -8.24
N ALA A 263 -3.09 -6.58 -7.22
CA ALA A 263 -3.88 -7.45 -6.35
C ALA A 263 -4.91 -6.65 -5.53
N VAL A 264 -4.53 -5.47 -5.04
CA VAL A 264 -5.44 -4.55 -4.35
C VAL A 264 -6.54 -4.06 -5.30
N ALA A 265 -6.19 -3.69 -6.53
CA ALA A 265 -7.17 -3.28 -7.54
C ALA A 265 -8.17 -4.41 -7.86
N GLN A 266 -7.70 -5.65 -8.04
CA GLN A 266 -8.58 -6.80 -8.26
C GLN A 266 -9.49 -7.09 -7.06
N ALA A 267 -8.94 -7.04 -5.84
CA ALA A 267 -9.73 -7.25 -4.62
C ALA A 267 -10.83 -6.19 -4.47
N ALA A 268 -10.53 -4.93 -4.84
CA ALA A 268 -11.51 -3.85 -4.84
C ALA A 268 -12.65 -4.12 -5.83
N THR A 269 -12.34 -4.55 -7.07
CA THR A 269 -13.37 -4.94 -8.05
C THR A 269 -14.25 -6.08 -7.54
N ILE A 270 -13.65 -7.13 -6.98
CA ILE A 270 -14.41 -8.27 -6.41
C ILE A 270 -15.33 -7.81 -5.28
N ALA A 271 -14.84 -6.93 -4.40
CA ALA A 271 -15.64 -6.39 -3.31
C ALA A 271 -16.82 -5.52 -3.81
N PHE A 272 -16.60 -4.74 -4.88
CA PHE A 272 -17.64 -3.96 -5.54
C PHE A 272 -18.74 -4.86 -6.12
N ASP A 273 -18.36 -5.83 -6.94
CA ASP A 273 -19.31 -6.77 -7.59
C ASP A 273 -20.10 -7.58 -6.56
N THR A 274 -19.42 -8.06 -5.51
CA THR A 274 -20.05 -8.81 -4.42
C THR A 274 -21.05 -7.94 -3.65
N SER A 275 -20.71 -6.68 -3.39
CA SER A 275 -21.60 -5.74 -2.69
C SER A 275 -22.81 -5.38 -3.54
N GLN A 276 -22.64 -5.18 -4.84
CA GLN A 276 -23.77 -4.96 -5.76
C GLN A 276 -24.71 -6.16 -5.77
N THR A 277 -24.16 -7.38 -5.83
CA THR A 277 -24.96 -8.61 -5.77
C THR A 277 -25.69 -8.77 -4.43
N THR A 278 -25.05 -8.31 -3.34
CA THR A 278 -25.65 -8.31 -2.00
C THR A 278 -26.79 -7.30 -1.89
N ASP A 279 -26.64 -6.10 -2.44
CA ASP A 279 -27.70 -5.08 -2.51
C ASP A 279 -28.92 -5.58 -3.30
N ASP A 280 -28.70 -6.20 -4.47
CA ASP A 280 -29.76 -6.82 -5.27
C ASP A 280 -30.47 -7.95 -4.49
N SER A 281 -29.72 -8.77 -3.77
CA SER A 281 -30.26 -9.88 -2.98
C SER A 281 -31.04 -9.38 -1.76
N ALA A 282 -30.54 -8.34 -1.09
CA ALA A 282 -31.24 -7.67 0.01
C ALA A 282 -32.55 -7.05 -0.48
N THR A 283 -32.55 -6.36 -1.63
CA THR A 283 -33.75 -5.79 -2.24
C THR A 283 -34.81 -6.87 -2.52
N LYS A 284 -34.40 -8.00 -3.10
CA LYS A 284 -35.31 -9.15 -3.31
C LYS A 284 -35.80 -9.74 -2.00
N GLY A 285 -34.92 -9.86 -1.00
CA GLY A 285 -35.28 -10.31 0.34
C GLY A 285 -36.32 -9.40 1.00
N ALA A 286 -36.15 -8.09 0.89
CA ALA A 286 -37.06 -7.09 1.44
C ALA A 286 -38.45 -7.24 0.83
N ALA A 287 -38.53 -7.45 -0.49
CA ALA A 287 -39.80 -7.70 -1.18
C ALA A 287 -40.50 -8.97 -0.67
N VAL A 288 -39.76 -10.06 -0.46
CA VAL A 288 -40.31 -11.32 0.09
C VAL A 288 -40.81 -11.14 1.52
N VAL A 289 -40.07 -10.42 2.35
CA VAL A 289 -40.50 -10.10 3.73
C VAL A 289 -41.77 -9.25 3.70
N GLN A 290 -41.82 -8.22 2.85
CA GLN A 290 -43.01 -7.38 2.72
C GLN A 290 -44.24 -8.19 2.26
N GLN A 291 -44.06 -9.11 1.31
CA GLN A 291 -45.13 -10.02 0.89
C GLN A 291 -45.57 -10.93 2.05
N THR A 292 -44.64 -11.39 2.90
CA THR A 292 -44.96 -12.21 4.07
C THR A 292 -45.76 -11.43 5.11
N VAL A 293 -45.41 -10.16 5.34
CA VAL A 293 -46.17 -9.23 6.19
C VAL A 293 -47.61 -9.09 5.69
N ASP A 294 -47.80 -8.93 4.38
CA ASP A 294 -49.13 -8.76 3.79
C ASP A 294 -49.96 -10.05 3.92
N VAL A 295 -49.36 -11.22 3.68
CA VAL A 295 -50.02 -12.52 3.87
C VAL A 295 -50.41 -12.76 5.33
N MET A 296 -49.56 -12.37 6.30
CA MET A 296 -49.87 -12.54 7.72
C MET A 296 -51.02 -11.63 8.17
N ARG A 297 -51.10 -10.41 7.64
CA ARG A 297 -52.25 -9.51 7.89
C ARG A 297 -53.54 -10.10 7.33
N GLU A 298 -53.52 -10.57 6.09
CA GLU A 298 -54.68 -11.22 5.48
C GLU A 298 -55.10 -12.47 6.28
N LEU A 299 -54.15 -13.26 6.76
CA LEU A 299 -54.43 -14.42 7.60
C LEU A 299 -55.11 -14.02 8.91
N ALA A 300 -54.63 -12.97 9.58
CA ALA A 300 -55.23 -12.47 10.80
C ALA A 300 -56.68 -11.99 10.57
N ASP A 301 -56.93 -11.29 9.46
CA ASP A 301 -58.27 -10.84 9.07
C ASP A 301 -59.21 -12.04 8.79
N ARG A 302 -58.72 -13.05 8.05
CA ARG A 302 -59.49 -14.29 7.79
C ARG A 302 -59.78 -15.08 9.06
N MET A 303 -58.86 -15.10 10.03
CA MET A 303 -59.11 -15.71 11.35
C MET A 303 -60.21 -14.95 12.10
N GLN A 304 -60.19 -13.62 12.06
CA GLN A 304 -61.23 -12.79 12.68
C GLN A 304 -62.61 -13.03 12.06
N GLU A 305 -62.70 -13.14 10.73
CA GLU A 305 -63.93 -13.48 10.03
C GLU A 305 -64.44 -14.88 10.39
N ALA A 306 -63.55 -15.87 10.43
CA ALA A 306 -63.89 -17.23 10.85
C ALA A 306 -64.43 -17.27 12.29
N ALA A 307 -63.82 -16.51 13.22
CA ALA A 307 -64.29 -16.42 14.61
C ALA A 307 -65.73 -15.90 14.68
N GLN A 308 -66.04 -14.84 13.93
CA GLN A 308 -67.40 -14.28 13.86
C GLN A 308 -68.42 -15.28 13.29
N GLY A 309 -68.03 -16.04 12.27
CA GLY A 309 -68.87 -17.09 11.68
C GLY A 309 -69.19 -18.21 12.67
N ILE A 310 -68.20 -18.66 13.45
CA ILE A 310 -68.40 -19.69 14.48
C ILE A 310 -69.21 -19.17 15.65
N GLU A 311 -69.02 -17.91 16.07
CA GLU A 311 -69.86 -17.29 17.10
C GLU A 311 -71.34 -17.20 16.67
N ALA A 312 -71.59 -16.89 15.38
CA ALA A 312 -72.94 -16.95 14.82
C ALA A 312 -73.53 -18.38 14.85
N LEU A 313 -72.71 -19.39 14.51
CA LEU A 313 -73.12 -20.80 14.57
C LEU A 313 -73.44 -21.26 16.00
N ASP A 314 -72.65 -20.83 17.00
CA ASP A 314 -72.91 -21.13 18.41
C ASP A 314 -74.23 -20.53 18.88
N ARG A 315 -74.48 -19.24 18.59
CA ARG A 315 -75.76 -18.60 18.89
C ARG A 315 -76.95 -19.29 18.22
N GLN A 316 -76.79 -19.71 16.96
CA GLN A 316 -77.83 -20.46 16.25
C GLN A 316 -78.08 -21.83 16.91
N SER A 317 -77.03 -22.51 17.36
CA SER A 317 -77.14 -23.81 18.06
C SER A 317 -77.85 -23.66 19.40
N GLN A 318 -77.55 -22.59 20.16
CA GLN A 318 -78.28 -22.27 21.40
C GLN A 318 -79.77 -22.02 21.16
N ALA A 319 -80.12 -21.29 20.09
CA ALA A 319 -81.50 -21.04 19.71
C ALA A 319 -82.24 -22.34 19.32
N ILE A 320 -81.58 -23.24 18.58
CA ILE A 320 -82.14 -24.56 18.26
C ILE A 320 -82.33 -25.39 19.54
N GLY A 321 -81.36 -25.38 20.46
CA GLY A 321 -81.48 -26.07 21.74
C GLY A 321 -82.69 -25.62 22.55
N ALA A 322 -82.95 -24.31 22.61
CA ALA A 322 -84.13 -23.76 23.27
C ALA A 322 -85.45 -24.20 22.61
N LEU A 323 -85.51 -24.23 21.27
CA LEU A 323 -86.67 -24.72 20.52
C LEU A 323 -86.91 -26.20 20.77
N VAL A 324 -85.87 -27.03 20.74
CA VAL A 324 -85.95 -28.47 20.98
C VAL A 324 -86.44 -28.75 22.41
N GLN A 325 -85.98 -27.98 23.40
CA GLN A 325 -86.47 -28.09 24.77
C GLN A 325 -87.95 -27.72 24.89
N SER A 326 -88.42 -26.72 24.13
CA SER A 326 -89.84 -26.36 24.07
C SER A 326 -90.67 -27.48 23.43
N ILE A 327 -90.21 -28.08 22.33
CA ILE A 327 -90.88 -29.21 21.67
C ILE A 327 -90.96 -30.41 22.62
N ARG A 328 -89.88 -30.70 23.36
CA ARG A 328 -89.88 -31.77 24.37
C ARG A 328 -90.93 -31.53 25.45
N SER A 329 -91.02 -30.30 25.97
CA SER A 329 -92.04 -29.94 26.96
C SER A 329 -93.47 -30.10 26.41
N ILE A 330 -93.70 -29.72 25.15
CA ILE A 330 -94.99 -29.93 24.47
C ILE A 330 -95.29 -31.43 24.31
N ALA A 331 -94.30 -32.24 23.92
CA ALA A 331 -94.46 -33.68 23.79
C ALA A 331 -94.79 -34.33 25.15
N ASP A 332 -94.10 -33.95 26.22
CA ASP A 332 -94.36 -34.45 27.57
C ASP A 332 -95.76 -34.06 28.08
N GLN A 333 -96.21 -32.82 27.81
CA GLN A 333 -97.58 -32.39 28.10
C GLN A 333 -98.62 -33.15 27.28
N THR A 334 -98.36 -33.35 25.98
CA THR A 334 -99.24 -34.11 25.08
C THR A 334 -99.36 -35.56 25.54
N ASN A 335 -98.27 -36.16 26.01
CA ASN A 335 -98.24 -37.50 26.60
C ASN A 335 -99.13 -37.60 27.86
N LEU A 336 -99.09 -36.59 28.74
CA LEU A 336 -99.96 -36.52 29.92
C LEU A 336 -101.44 -36.30 29.57
N LEU A 337 -101.74 -35.45 28.59
CA LEU A 337 -103.11 -35.22 28.10
C LEU A 337 -103.68 -36.50 27.48
N ALA A 338 -102.88 -37.21 26.68
CA ALA A 338 -103.26 -38.48 26.09
C ALA A 338 -103.51 -39.56 27.16
N LEU A 339 -102.69 -39.60 28.23
CA LEU A 339 -102.92 -40.49 29.36
C LEU A 339 -104.26 -40.20 30.06
N ASN A 340 -104.55 -38.93 30.33
CA ASN A 340 -105.83 -38.53 30.94
C ASN A 340 -107.02 -38.88 30.03
N ALA A 341 -106.90 -38.67 28.72
CA ALA A 341 -107.92 -39.05 27.75
C ALA A 341 -108.12 -40.57 27.70
N ALA A 342 -107.07 -41.37 27.79
CA ALA A 342 -107.15 -42.83 27.86
C ALA A 342 -107.88 -43.30 29.13
N ILE A 343 -107.62 -42.66 30.28
CA ILE A 343 -108.32 -42.95 31.54
C ILE A 343 -109.82 -42.62 31.42
N GLU A 344 -110.18 -41.45 30.89
CA GLU A 344 -111.59 -41.07 30.74
C GLU A 344 -112.31 -41.93 29.70
N ALA A 345 -111.62 -42.32 28.62
CA ALA A 345 -112.14 -43.28 27.64
C ALA A 345 -112.41 -44.66 28.26
N ALA A 346 -111.54 -45.13 29.15
CA ALA A 346 -111.78 -46.36 29.91
C ALA A 346 -112.97 -46.23 30.87
N ARG A 347 -113.15 -45.04 31.46
CA ARG A 347 -114.25 -44.72 32.38
C ARG A 347 -115.62 -44.65 31.70
N ALA A 348 -115.66 -44.24 30.43
CA ALA A 348 -116.87 -44.18 29.60
C ALA A 348 -117.35 -45.55 29.08
N GLY A 349 -116.64 -46.64 29.38
CA GLY A 349 -117.03 -48.01 29.03
C GLY A 349 -117.13 -48.24 27.51
N ASP A 350 -118.20 -48.90 27.05
CA ASP A 350 -118.37 -49.27 25.63
C ASP A 350 -118.43 -48.06 24.67
N GLN A 351 -118.87 -46.90 25.15
CA GLN A 351 -118.93 -45.65 24.37
C GLN A 351 -117.54 -44.98 24.20
N GLY A 352 -116.55 -45.36 25.00
CA GLY A 352 -115.20 -44.79 25.00
C GLY A 352 -114.17 -45.54 24.15
N ARG A 353 -114.50 -46.72 23.59
CA ARG A 353 -113.52 -47.58 22.90
C ARG A 353 -112.81 -46.90 21.72
N GLY A 354 -113.53 -46.09 20.93
CA GLY A 354 -112.93 -45.32 19.83
C GLY A 354 -111.97 -44.22 20.30
N PHE A 355 -112.31 -43.56 21.41
CA PHE A 355 -111.46 -42.54 22.03
C PHE A 355 -110.19 -43.13 22.67
N ALA A 356 -110.27 -44.34 23.22
CA ALA A 356 -109.12 -45.03 23.81
C ALA A 356 -108.03 -45.29 22.77
N VAL A 357 -108.40 -45.74 21.55
CA VAL A 357 -107.44 -45.98 20.46
C VAL A 357 -106.75 -44.68 20.03
N VAL A 358 -107.51 -43.59 19.88
CA VAL A 358 -106.94 -42.28 19.52
C VAL A 358 -106.01 -41.76 20.62
N ALA A 359 -106.39 -41.93 21.89
CA ALA A 359 -105.55 -41.53 23.03
C ALA A 359 -104.22 -42.32 23.06
N ASP A 360 -104.24 -43.63 22.80
CA ASP A 360 -103.01 -44.43 22.71
C ASP A 360 -102.12 -44.01 21.52
N GLU A 361 -102.70 -43.68 20.36
CA GLU A 361 -101.95 -43.20 19.19
C GLU A 361 -101.27 -41.85 19.46
N VAL A 362 -101.99 -40.89 20.08
CA VAL A 362 -101.42 -39.60 20.48
C VAL A 362 -100.31 -39.77 21.51
N ARG A 363 -100.47 -40.72 22.45
CA ARG A 363 -99.44 -41.06 23.44
C ARG A 363 -98.18 -41.61 22.77
N GLN A 364 -98.32 -42.53 21.81
CA GLN A 364 -97.18 -43.06 21.05
C GLN A 364 -96.49 -41.98 20.22
N LEU A 365 -97.25 -41.09 19.57
CA LEU A 365 -96.70 -39.96 18.82
C LEU A 365 -95.90 -39.01 19.73
N ALA A 366 -96.44 -38.69 20.91
CA ALA A 366 -95.76 -37.86 21.90
C ALA A 366 -94.45 -38.52 22.37
N SER A 367 -94.47 -39.81 22.68
CA SER A 367 -93.26 -40.56 23.05
C SER A 367 -92.19 -40.57 21.95
N ARG A 368 -92.59 -40.78 20.69
CA ARG A 368 -91.67 -40.70 19.53
C ARG A 368 -91.11 -39.30 19.34
N THR A 369 -91.92 -38.27 19.60
CA THR A 369 -91.49 -36.87 19.54
C THR A 369 -90.46 -36.58 20.63
N SER A 370 -90.68 -37.01 21.88
CA SER A 370 -89.70 -36.85 22.96
C SER A 370 -88.38 -37.56 22.63
N ALA A 371 -88.42 -38.80 22.12
CA ALA A 371 -87.23 -39.54 21.70
C ALA A 371 -86.44 -38.83 20.58
N ALA A 372 -87.14 -38.29 19.58
CA ALA A 372 -86.52 -37.51 18.51
C ALA A 372 -85.90 -36.20 19.04
N THR A 373 -86.57 -35.50 19.96
CA THR A 373 -86.01 -34.29 20.56
C THR A 373 -84.75 -34.56 21.39
N GLU A 374 -84.67 -35.70 22.08
CA GLU A 374 -83.44 -36.10 22.79
C GLU A 374 -82.26 -36.34 21.85
N GLU A 375 -82.51 -36.92 20.68
CA GLU A 375 -81.47 -37.10 19.66
C GLU A 375 -80.99 -35.75 19.12
N ILE A 376 -81.91 -34.82 18.85
CA ILE A 376 -81.55 -33.47 18.40
C ILE A 376 -80.77 -32.72 19.49
N THR A 377 -81.16 -32.84 20.77
CA THR A 377 -80.40 -32.24 21.89
C THR A 377 -78.95 -32.71 21.89
N ARG A 378 -78.70 -34.02 21.72
CA ARG A 378 -77.33 -34.55 21.63
C ARG A 378 -76.54 -33.95 20.46
N VAL A 379 -77.17 -33.80 19.29
CA VAL A 379 -76.52 -33.17 18.12
C VAL A 379 -76.21 -31.70 18.38
N VAL A 380 -77.12 -30.95 19.02
CA VAL A 380 -76.90 -29.54 19.36
C VAL A 380 -75.75 -29.38 20.36
N GLU A 381 -75.70 -30.20 21.40
CA GLU A 381 -74.61 -30.21 22.38
C GLU A 381 -73.26 -30.53 21.71
N GLN A 382 -73.25 -31.49 20.78
CA GLN A 382 -72.05 -31.81 20.01
C GLN A 382 -71.62 -30.64 19.12
N ASN A 383 -72.55 -29.95 18.46
CA ASN A 383 -72.24 -28.78 17.64
C ASN A 383 -71.68 -27.61 18.46
N GLN A 384 -72.22 -27.36 19.66
CA GLN A 384 -71.68 -26.37 20.60
C GLN A 384 -70.25 -26.72 21.03
N HIS A 385 -69.99 -27.99 21.31
CA HIS A 385 -68.64 -28.45 21.65
C HIS A 385 -67.65 -28.22 20.48
N LEU A 386 -68.04 -28.59 19.26
CA LEU A 386 -67.23 -28.39 18.05
C LEU A 386 -67.00 -26.90 17.76
N ALA A 387 -68.00 -26.04 17.97
CA ALA A 387 -67.88 -24.59 17.84
C ALA A 387 -66.84 -24.03 18.83
N GLY A 388 -66.90 -24.44 20.10
CA GLY A 388 -65.91 -24.03 21.11
C GLY A 388 -64.48 -24.47 20.76
N GLN A 389 -64.32 -25.69 20.24
CA GLN A 389 -63.02 -26.17 19.75
C GLN A 389 -62.51 -25.35 18.55
N ALA A 390 -63.40 -24.99 17.62
CA ALA A 390 -63.06 -24.17 16.46
C ALA A 390 -62.60 -22.77 16.87
N VAL A 391 -63.28 -22.11 17.82
CA VAL A 391 -62.84 -20.81 18.36
C VAL A 391 -61.44 -20.89 18.95
N ALA A 392 -61.16 -21.91 19.78
CA ALA A 392 -59.83 -22.08 20.38
C ALA A 392 -58.72 -22.32 19.33
N MET A 393 -59.03 -22.99 18.21
CA MET A 393 -58.08 -23.14 17.10
C MET A 393 -57.85 -21.83 16.36
N ILE A 394 -58.92 -21.05 16.12
CA ILE A 394 -58.84 -19.75 15.45
C ILE A 394 -58.02 -18.76 16.28
N ASP A 395 -58.21 -18.71 17.60
CA ASP A 395 -57.42 -17.86 18.49
C ASP A 395 -55.93 -18.19 18.45
N ARG A 396 -55.57 -19.49 18.42
CA ARG A 396 -54.17 -19.91 18.24
C ARG A 396 -53.63 -19.51 16.87
N GLY A 397 -54.43 -19.65 15.81
CA GLY A 397 -54.06 -19.23 14.46
C GLY A 397 -53.80 -17.73 14.37
N LYS A 398 -54.63 -16.91 15.04
CA LYS A 398 -54.45 -15.46 15.15
C LYS A 398 -53.14 -15.11 15.87
N GLN A 399 -52.86 -15.73 17.01
CA GLN A 399 -51.60 -15.51 17.75
C GLN A 399 -50.37 -15.90 16.91
N GLN A 400 -50.46 -16.97 16.12
CA GLN A 400 -49.39 -17.37 15.20
C GLN A 400 -49.18 -16.36 14.07
N ALA A 401 -50.25 -15.79 13.52
CA ALA A 401 -50.16 -14.74 12.51
C ALA A 401 -49.52 -13.46 13.08
N GLU A 402 -49.88 -13.06 14.30
CA GLU A 402 -49.28 -11.91 15.00
C GLU A 402 -47.78 -12.13 15.27
N LEU A 403 -47.38 -13.32 15.73
CA LEU A 403 -45.97 -13.68 15.88
C LEU A 403 -45.23 -13.68 14.53
N GLY A 404 -45.86 -14.20 13.48
CA GLY A 404 -45.32 -14.19 12.13
C GLY A 404 -45.08 -12.76 11.60
N LEU A 405 -45.97 -11.83 11.92
CA LEU A 405 -45.84 -10.42 11.59
C LEU A 405 -44.64 -9.78 12.31
N GLU A 406 -44.47 -10.06 13.61
CA GLU A 406 -43.34 -9.56 14.39
C GLU A 406 -42.00 -10.07 13.84
N LEU A 407 -41.87 -11.38 13.62
CA LEU A 407 -40.65 -11.99 13.06
C LEU A 407 -40.34 -11.46 11.66
N SER A 408 -41.35 -11.27 10.83
CA SER A 408 -41.17 -10.70 9.49
C SER A 408 -40.70 -9.25 9.58
N GLY A 409 -41.23 -8.45 10.51
CA GLY A 409 -40.76 -7.09 10.76
C GLY A 409 -39.29 -7.04 11.18
N GLN A 410 -38.87 -7.93 12.09
CA GLN A 410 -37.46 -8.05 12.50
C GLN A 410 -36.55 -8.45 11.33
N ALA A 411 -36.96 -9.42 10.52
CA ALA A 411 -36.22 -9.82 9.32
C ALA A 411 -36.09 -8.66 8.31
N GLY A 412 -37.14 -7.85 8.16
CA GLY A 412 -37.13 -6.66 7.30
C GLY A 412 -36.08 -5.63 7.74
N THR A 413 -35.98 -5.36 9.04
CA THR A 413 -34.95 -4.45 9.59
C THR A 413 -33.54 -4.95 9.28
N VAL A 414 -33.26 -6.23 9.48
CA VAL A 414 -31.93 -6.82 9.20
C VAL A 414 -31.59 -6.71 7.71
N ILE A 415 -32.58 -6.89 6.82
CA ILE A 415 -32.35 -6.75 5.38
C ILE A 415 -32.00 -5.31 4.99
N ILE A 416 -32.65 -4.32 5.59
CA ILE A 416 -32.30 -2.90 5.38
C ILE A 416 -30.87 -2.63 5.84
N GLU A 417 -30.44 -3.19 6.98
CA GLU A 417 -29.06 -3.06 7.46
C GLU A 417 -28.03 -3.70 6.52
N ILE A 418 -28.36 -4.85 5.91
CA ILE A 418 -27.53 -5.50 4.89
C ILE A 418 -27.42 -4.60 3.66
N GLN A 419 -28.54 -4.03 3.20
CA GLN A 419 -28.59 -3.13 2.06
C GLN A 419 -27.70 -1.89 2.28
N ASP A 420 -27.88 -1.21 3.43
CA ASP A 420 -27.08 -0.04 3.81
C ASP A 420 -25.59 -0.36 3.93
N SER A 421 -25.25 -1.57 4.39
CA SER A 421 -23.86 -2.02 4.51
C SER A 421 -23.24 -2.28 3.14
N ALA A 422 -23.97 -2.93 2.24
CA ALA A 422 -23.54 -3.16 0.87
C ALA A 422 -23.29 -1.84 0.12
N GLN A 423 -24.22 -0.88 0.23
CA GLN A 423 -24.07 0.43 -0.40
C GLN A 423 -22.88 1.22 0.16
N ARG A 424 -22.59 1.10 1.46
CA ARG A 424 -21.38 1.71 2.07
C ARG A 424 -20.09 1.16 1.47
N VAL A 425 -20.02 -0.16 1.22
CA VAL A 425 -18.85 -0.77 0.57
C VAL A 425 -18.71 -0.28 -0.87
N VAL A 426 -19.81 -0.25 -1.63
CA VAL A 426 -19.84 0.30 -3.01
C VAL A 426 -19.30 1.73 -3.04
N ASN A 427 -19.75 2.58 -2.12
CA ASN A 427 -19.30 3.97 -2.04
C ASN A 427 -17.80 4.07 -1.67
N ALA A 428 -17.33 3.27 -0.71
CA ALA A 428 -15.94 3.26 -0.28
C ALA A 428 -15.00 2.79 -1.41
N VAL A 429 -15.37 1.72 -2.13
CA VAL A 429 -14.59 1.24 -3.27
C VAL A 429 -14.63 2.25 -4.42
N GLY A 430 -15.78 2.88 -4.69
CA GLY A 430 -15.90 3.92 -5.70
C GLY A 430 -15.02 5.15 -5.44
N GLN A 431 -14.92 5.58 -4.18
CA GLN A 431 -13.99 6.65 -3.77
C GLN A 431 -12.52 6.24 -3.97
N PHE A 432 -12.17 5.00 -3.63
CA PHE A 432 -10.83 4.47 -3.81
C PHE A 432 -10.42 4.37 -5.29
N ALA A 433 -11.33 3.91 -6.16
CA ALA A 433 -11.09 3.84 -7.60
C ALA A 433 -10.85 5.23 -8.23
N ASN A 434 -11.57 6.26 -7.76
CA ASN A 434 -11.37 7.64 -8.19
C ASN A 434 -10.02 8.21 -7.74
N GLN A 435 -9.52 7.84 -6.57
CA GLN A 435 -8.19 8.27 -6.08
C GLN A 435 -7.03 7.61 -6.84
N LEU A 436 -7.19 6.38 -7.33
CA LEU A 436 -6.18 5.70 -8.16
C LEU A 436 -6.11 6.25 -9.59
N SER A 437 -7.14 6.96 -10.04
CA SER A 437 -7.26 7.50 -11.41
C SER A 437 -6.74 8.94 -11.55
N THR A 438 -6.39 9.58 -10.43
CA THR A 438 -5.74 10.91 -10.33
C THR A 438 -4.30 10.75 -9.91
#